data_AF-A0A916ZWW7-F1
#
_entry.id   AF-A0A916ZWW7-F1
#
_cell.length_a   1.000
_cell.length_b   1.000
_cell.length_c   1.000
_cell.angle_alpha   90.00
_cell.angle_beta   90.00
_cell.angle_gamma   90.00
#
_symmetry.space_group_name_H-M   'P 1'
#
loop_
_entity.id
_entity.type
_entity.pdbx_description
1 polymer ?
#
loop_
_entity_poly.entity_id
_entity_poly.type
_entity_poly.pdbx_seq_one_letter_code
_entity_poly.pdbx_strand_id
1 'polypeptide(L)'
;MSEGKTVPPFYAHSTERQDKADWEFLPDHLAAVAIFAERFARSFGLAKAACLVGLLHDLGKFDPRFQLRLTDDRIRVDHSTAGAALLMAEAESALTMSSRHKDGVMAQLMASVVAGHHAGLPDHRGADEANLAARVAGYSLVERLDPAWRMVLPLDLTDLFPQGFRLSPQRDFFPFQLALLGRMLFSALVDADRKATERFNVLTGGGPEPDRDWPSLAACLPAFRDGFGAKIAGFGEPEGELAVLRARILAHVRAKAAMPPGLFTLNVPTGGGKTLASLGFALDHAAFHNAAAGAERFRRIITAIPFTSVTEQTAAVFREVLGEDLVLEHHSGFETEEEKPQASSSVEADSRWATKDKMRLAMEDWAAPVVVTTHVQLFESLFASRTSRTRKLHNIANSIVILDGAWVETSASPRRTGSRRSSPSTRGRGSKQ
;
A
#
# COMPACT_ATOMS: atom_id res chain seq x y z
N MET A 1 -37.90 14.79 35.97
CA MET A 1 -37.09 13.56 35.80
C MET A 1 -37.21 13.18 34.34
N SER A 2 -36.27 13.64 33.50
CA SER A 2 -36.21 13.17 32.12
C SER A 2 -35.57 11.79 32.15
N GLU A 3 -36.34 10.76 31.84
CA GLU A 3 -35.80 9.45 31.51
C GLU A 3 -34.70 9.65 30.47
N GLY A 4 -33.46 9.39 30.87
CA GLY A 4 -32.32 9.45 29.96
C GLY A 4 -32.56 8.41 28.89
N LYS A 5 -32.99 8.85 27.70
CA LYS A 5 -33.06 7.99 26.51
C LYS A 5 -31.65 7.45 26.28
N THR A 6 -31.42 6.22 26.72
CA THR A 6 -30.25 5.45 26.34
C THR A 6 -30.33 5.30 24.83
N VAL A 7 -29.36 5.90 24.13
CA VAL A 7 -29.20 5.75 22.69
C VAL A 7 -29.15 4.25 22.39
N PRO A 8 -30.00 3.72 21.48
CA PRO A 8 -29.93 2.31 21.14
C PRO A 8 -28.53 1.96 20.62
N PRO A 9 -27.98 0.79 20.98
CA PRO A 9 -26.67 0.40 20.50
C PRO A 9 -26.68 0.22 18.98
N PHE A 10 -25.71 0.85 18.30
CA PHE A 10 -25.43 0.63 16.90
C PHE A 10 -24.31 -0.40 16.76
N TYR A 11 -24.48 -1.34 15.84
CA TYR A 11 -23.52 -2.41 15.57
C TYR A 11 -22.91 -2.27 14.18
N ALA A 12 -21.63 -2.61 14.07
CA ALA A 12 -20.90 -2.70 12.80
C ALA A 12 -21.02 -4.08 12.16
N HIS A 13 -20.90 -5.13 12.98
CA HIS A 13 -20.90 -6.52 12.58
C HIS A 13 -21.80 -7.35 13.51
N SER A 14 -22.44 -8.36 12.93
CA SER A 14 -23.25 -9.34 13.63
C SER A 14 -22.55 -10.71 13.66
N THR A 15 -22.93 -11.51 14.65
CA THR A 15 -22.59 -12.94 14.76
C THR A 15 -23.88 -13.75 14.67
N GLU A 16 -23.77 -15.08 14.75
CA GLU A 16 -24.92 -15.98 14.80
C GLU A 16 -25.72 -15.89 16.12
N ARG A 17 -25.18 -15.24 17.17
CA ARG A 17 -25.87 -15.13 18.46
C ARG A 17 -27.05 -14.18 18.39
N GLN A 18 -28.22 -14.70 18.74
CA GLN A 18 -29.48 -13.95 18.71
C GLN A 18 -29.61 -12.91 19.84
N ASP A 19 -28.91 -13.09 20.95
CA ASP A 19 -28.90 -12.15 22.08
C ASP A 19 -28.00 -10.93 21.83
N LYS A 20 -27.29 -10.90 20.70
CA LYS A 20 -26.37 -9.82 20.26
C LYS A 20 -25.23 -9.53 21.24
N ALA A 21 -24.97 -10.43 22.19
CA ALA A 21 -24.03 -10.20 23.28
C ALA A 21 -22.57 -10.08 22.81
N ASP A 22 -22.25 -10.62 21.64
CA ASP A 22 -20.93 -10.63 21.02
C ASP A 22 -20.91 -9.87 19.68
N TRP A 23 -21.96 -9.11 19.37
CA TRP A 23 -21.97 -8.25 18.18
C TRP A 23 -20.99 -7.09 18.36
N GLU A 24 -20.34 -6.66 17.27
CA GLU A 24 -19.38 -5.57 17.35
C GLU A 24 -20.11 -4.22 17.38
N PHE A 25 -19.90 -3.42 18.41
CA PHE A 25 -20.43 -2.06 18.44
C PHE A 25 -19.76 -1.19 17.37
N LEU A 26 -20.56 -0.40 16.69
CA LEU A 26 -20.10 0.49 15.63
C LEU A 26 -19.04 1.50 16.10
N PRO A 27 -19.19 2.19 17.25
CA PRO A 27 -18.15 3.07 17.78
C PRO A 27 -16.80 2.38 17.97
N ASP A 28 -16.80 1.15 18.49
CA ASP A 28 -15.58 0.39 18.78
C ASP A 28 -14.90 -0.03 17.48
N HIS A 29 -15.67 -0.49 16.50
CA HIS A 29 -15.17 -0.80 15.16
C HIS A 29 -14.51 0.42 14.51
N LEU A 30 -15.23 1.56 14.44
CA LEU A 30 -14.72 2.80 13.86
C LEU A 30 -13.43 3.28 14.54
N ALA A 31 -13.36 3.18 15.87
CA ALA A 31 -12.15 3.51 16.63
C ALA A 31 -10.99 2.55 16.32
N ALA A 32 -11.25 1.25 16.22
CA ALA A 32 -10.24 0.26 15.86
C ALA A 32 -9.66 0.50 14.45
N VAL A 33 -10.53 0.77 13.46
CA VAL A 33 -10.12 1.11 12.09
C VAL A 33 -9.32 2.40 12.07
N ALA A 34 -9.79 3.44 12.79
CA ALA A 34 -9.08 4.72 12.87
C ALA A 34 -7.67 4.57 13.44
N ILE A 35 -7.49 3.79 14.51
CA ILE A 35 -6.18 3.52 15.12
C ILE A 35 -5.25 2.80 14.13
N PHE A 36 -5.73 1.78 13.43
CA PHE A 36 -4.91 1.08 12.44
C PHE A 36 -4.55 1.98 11.26
N ALA A 37 -5.52 2.70 10.70
CA ALA A 37 -5.33 3.58 9.56
C ALA A 37 -4.34 4.72 9.90
N GLU A 38 -4.48 5.33 11.07
CA GLU A 38 -3.55 6.33 11.58
C GLU A 38 -2.13 5.78 11.61
N ARG A 39 -1.94 4.61 12.24
CA ARG A 39 -0.63 3.96 12.37
C ARG A 39 0.00 3.68 11.02
N PHE A 40 -0.78 3.19 10.05
CA PHE A 40 -0.30 2.90 8.69
C PHE A 40 0.12 4.15 7.94
N ALA A 41 -0.56 5.28 8.17
CA ALA A 41 -0.33 6.52 7.46
C ALA A 41 0.76 7.43 8.05
N ARG A 42 1.26 7.13 9.26
CA ARG A 42 2.34 7.90 9.92
C ARG A 42 3.58 8.05 9.04
N SER A 43 4.01 6.98 8.37
CA SER A 43 5.25 7.00 7.58
C SER A 43 5.20 7.91 6.34
N PHE A 44 4.02 8.36 5.92
CA PHE A 44 3.84 9.29 4.80
C PHE A 44 3.05 10.55 5.18
N GLY A 45 2.98 10.86 6.48
CA GLY A 45 2.50 12.15 6.99
C GLY A 45 0.98 12.35 6.96
N LEU A 46 0.19 11.28 6.78
CA LEU A 46 -1.27 11.34 6.68
C LEU A 46 -2.01 10.74 7.89
N ALA A 47 -1.35 10.62 9.04
CA ALA A 47 -1.93 10.02 10.24
C ALA A 47 -3.33 10.58 10.60
N LYS A 48 -3.46 11.92 10.68
CA LYS A 48 -4.75 12.58 11.00
C LYS A 48 -5.83 12.27 9.96
N ALA A 49 -5.52 12.45 8.68
CA ALA A 49 -6.47 12.16 7.60
C ALA A 49 -6.88 10.68 7.58
N ALA A 50 -5.94 9.76 7.85
CA ALA A 50 -6.19 8.32 7.91
C ALA A 50 -7.08 7.92 9.10
N CYS A 51 -6.82 8.50 10.27
CA CYS A 51 -7.68 8.36 11.44
C CYS A 51 -9.12 8.78 11.11
N LEU A 52 -9.29 9.97 10.51
CA LEU A 52 -10.60 10.53 10.15
C LEU A 52 -11.34 9.69 9.10
N VAL A 53 -10.68 9.20 8.04
CA VAL A 53 -11.36 8.29 7.10
C VAL A 53 -11.74 6.97 7.77
N GLY A 54 -10.95 6.47 8.74
CA GLY A 54 -11.31 5.31 9.54
C GLY A 54 -12.58 5.53 10.37
N LEU A 55 -12.71 6.69 11.01
CA LEU A 55 -13.91 7.08 11.75
C LEU A 55 -15.14 7.30 10.85
N LEU A 56 -14.93 7.67 9.59
CA LEU A 56 -16.01 8.09 8.68
C LEU A 56 -16.45 7.02 7.68
N HIS A 57 -15.63 5.99 7.43
CA HIS A 57 -15.88 5.07 6.32
C HIS A 57 -17.25 4.38 6.40
N ASP A 58 -17.62 4.00 7.63
CA ASP A 58 -18.85 3.27 7.97
C ASP A 58 -19.89 4.15 8.68
N LEU A 59 -19.78 5.48 8.56
CA LEU A 59 -20.73 6.42 9.19
C LEU A 59 -22.19 6.10 8.84
N GLY A 60 -22.45 5.54 7.65
CA GLY A 60 -23.80 5.18 7.23
C GLY A 60 -24.41 4.01 7.99
N LYS A 61 -23.64 3.28 8.80
CA LYS A 61 -24.16 2.23 9.69
C LYS A 61 -24.97 2.80 10.87
N PHE A 62 -24.91 4.11 11.11
CA PHE A 62 -25.85 4.83 11.99
C PHE A 62 -27.24 5.04 11.35
N ASP A 63 -27.47 4.61 10.11
CA ASP A 63 -28.82 4.53 9.53
C ASP A 63 -29.61 3.41 10.22
N PRO A 64 -30.78 3.68 10.83
CA PRO A 64 -31.58 2.65 11.49
C PRO A 64 -31.93 1.46 10.58
N ARG A 65 -32.02 1.66 9.25
CA ARG A 65 -32.27 0.56 8.30
C ARG A 65 -31.06 -0.35 8.15
N PHE A 66 -29.84 0.16 8.33
CA PHE A 66 -28.65 -0.69 8.36
C PHE A 66 -28.68 -1.63 9.57
N GLN A 67 -29.14 -1.14 10.73
CA GLN A 67 -29.27 -1.99 11.92
C GLN A 67 -30.29 -3.12 11.73
N LEU A 68 -31.36 -2.89 10.94
CA LEU A 68 -32.31 -3.94 10.54
C LEU A 68 -31.67 -4.95 9.57
N ARG A 69 -30.81 -4.49 8.66
CA ARG A 69 -30.09 -5.34 7.71
C ARG A 69 -29.22 -6.39 8.39
N LEU A 70 -28.63 -6.11 9.55
CA LEU A 70 -27.82 -7.08 10.31
C LEU A 70 -28.59 -8.34 10.72
N THR A 71 -29.91 -8.29 10.70
CA THR A 71 -30.80 -9.44 10.96
C THR A 71 -31.64 -9.87 9.74
N ASP A 72 -31.58 -9.13 8.63
CA ASP A 72 -32.33 -9.42 7.40
C ASP A 72 -31.55 -8.98 6.15
N ASP A 73 -30.87 -9.94 5.53
CA ASP A 73 -30.01 -9.73 4.35
C ASP A 73 -30.78 -9.25 3.10
N ARG A 74 -32.12 -9.28 3.10
CA ARG A 74 -32.94 -8.73 1.99
C ARG A 74 -32.95 -7.22 1.99
N ILE A 75 -32.66 -6.59 3.14
CA ILE A 75 -32.61 -5.13 3.28
C ILE A 75 -31.33 -4.61 2.63
N ARG A 76 -31.49 -3.84 1.55
CA ARG A 76 -30.38 -3.14 0.89
C ARG A 76 -30.29 -1.72 1.40
N VAL A 77 -29.15 -1.36 1.99
CA VAL A 77 -28.86 -0.01 2.48
C VAL A 77 -27.46 0.35 2.02
N ASP A 78 -27.32 1.52 1.41
CA ASP A 78 -26.03 2.14 1.16
C ASP A 78 -25.54 2.82 2.43
N HIS A 79 -24.54 2.21 3.05
CA HIS A 79 -23.86 2.74 4.24
C HIS A 79 -22.54 3.46 3.90
N SER A 80 -22.07 3.36 2.67
CA SER A 80 -20.74 3.84 2.25
C SER A 80 -20.71 5.31 1.84
N THR A 81 -21.87 5.90 1.53
CA THR A 81 -21.95 7.28 1.02
C THR A 81 -22.01 8.34 2.11
N ALA A 82 -22.48 8.00 3.32
CA ALA A 82 -22.72 8.98 4.38
C ALA A 82 -21.46 9.77 4.78
N GLY A 83 -20.35 9.08 5.07
CA GLY A 83 -19.09 9.74 5.44
C GLY A 83 -18.53 10.59 4.29
N ALA A 84 -18.70 10.12 3.04
CA ALA A 84 -18.30 10.87 1.86
C ALA A 84 -19.13 12.14 1.66
N ALA A 85 -20.44 12.10 1.88
CA ALA A 85 -21.32 13.26 1.82
C ALA A 85 -20.94 14.33 2.86
N LEU A 86 -20.61 13.90 4.10
CA LEU A 86 -20.11 14.80 5.14
C LEU A 86 -18.81 15.50 4.71
N LEU A 87 -17.85 14.72 4.20
CA LEU A 87 -16.56 15.26 3.76
C LEU A 87 -16.69 16.19 2.56
N MET A 88 -17.61 15.92 1.64
CA MET A 88 -17.88 16.80 0.50
C MET A 88 -18.49 18.13 0.93
N ALA A 89 -19.42 18.13 1.89
CA ALA A 89 -19.97 19.37 2.45
C ALA A 89 -18.88 20.20 3.17
N GLU A 90 -17.99 19.55 3.93
CA GLU A 90 -16.84 20.23 4.54
C GLU A 90 -15.90 20.79 3.47
N ALA A 91 -15.64 20.01 2.40
CA ALA A 91 -14.80 20.44 1.31
C ALA A 91 -15.34 21.70 0.63
N GLU A 92 -16.64 21.75 0.34
CA GLU A 92 -17.29 22.94 -0.25
C GLU A 92 -17.10 24.18 0.61
N SER A 93 -17.28 24.06 1.94
CA SER A 93 -17.03 25.15 2.87
C SER A 93 -15.55 25.56 2.87
N ALA A 94 -14.64 24.61 3.07
CA ALA A 94 -13.20 24.83 3.21
C ALA A 94 -12.54 25.41 1.94
N LEU A 95 -12.98 24.99 0.75
CA LEU A 95 -12.44 25.46 -0.53
C LEU A 95 -12.69 26.95 -0.79
N THR A 96 -13.75 27.53 -0.21
CA THR A 96 -14.04 28.97 -0.31
C THR A 96 -13.15 29.84 0.56
N MET A 97 -12.48 29.25 1.55
CA MET A 97 -11.61 29.95 2.50
C MET A 97 -10.15 29.71 2.15
N SER A 98 -9.41 30.76 1.78
CA SER A 98 -7.99 30.62 1.37
C SER A 98 -7.11 29.93 2.43
N SER A 99 -7.39 30.14 3.72
CA SER A 99 -6.69 29.50 4.83
C SER A 99 -6.95 28.00 4.96
N ARG A 100 -8.10 27.50 4.46
CA ARG A 100 -8.53 26.10 4.56
C ARG A 100 -8.59 25.39 3.21
N HIS A 101 -8.12 26.02 2.14
CA HIS A 101 -8.20 25.47 0.79
C HIS A 101 -7.54 24.08 0.67
N LYS A 102 -6.39 23.89 1.33
CA LYS A 102 -5.70 22.57 1.36
C LYS A 102 -6.52 21.50 2.09
N ASP A 103 -7.21 21.88 3.17
CA ASP A 103 -8.11 20.97 3.88
C ASP A 103 -9.29 20.60 2.99
N GLY A 104 -9.83 21.55 2.22
CA GLY A 104 -10.88 21.28 1.24
C GLY A 104 -10.46 20.28 0.16
N VAL A 105 -9.25 20.41 -0.38
CA VAL A 105 -8.70 19.43 -1.35
C VAL A 105 -8.55 18.05 -0.70
N MET A 106 -8.05 17.98 0.54
CA MET A 106 -7.92 16.71 1.26
C MET A 106 -9.27 16.08 1.58
N ALA A 107 -10.26 16.88 1.97
CA ALA A 107 -11.62 16.41 2.25
C ALA A 107 -12.25 15.78 0.99
N GLN A 108 -12.02 16.33 -0.20
CA GLN A 108 -12.44 15.69 -1.47
C GLN A 108 -11.76 14.34 -1.71
N LEU A 109 -10.44 14.25 -1.48
CA LEU A 109 -9.70 12.98 -1.60
C LEU A 109 -10.20 11.95 -0.58
N MET A 110 -10.40 12.36 0.66
CA MET A 110 -10.95 11.54 1.74
C MET A 110 -12.37 11.06 1.41
N ALA A 111 -13.20 11.89 0.78
CA ALA A 111 -14.54 11.51 0.36
C ALA A 111 -14.51 10.38 -0.70
N SER A 112 -13.62 10.46 -1.70
CA SER A 112 -13.41 9.37 -2.66
C SER A 112 -12.95 8.08 -1.97
N VAL A 113 -12.03 8.20 -1.01
CA VAL A 113 -11.51 7.07 -0.23
C VAL A 113 -12.64 6.39 0.57
N VAL A 114 -13.43 7.18 1.31
CA VAL A 114 -14.57 6.68 2.09
C VAL A 114 -15.63 6.07 1.19
N ALA A 115 -16.04 6.75 0.11
CA ALA A 115 -17.05 6.20 -0.80
C ALA A 115 -16.62 4.88 -1.46
N GLY A 116 -15.32 4.69 -1.66
CA GLY A 116 -14.75 3.55 -2.37
C GLY A 116 -14.38 2.34 -1.52
N HIS A 117 -14.52 2.37 -0.19
CA HIS A 117 -13.89 1.37 0.70
C HIS A 117 -14.32 -0.09 0.44
N HIS A 118 -15.48 -0.33 -0.20
CA HIS A 118 -15.89 -1.67 -0.64
C HIS A 118 -15.68 -1.93 -2.14
N ALA A 119 -15.98 -0.96 -3.02
CA ALA A 119 -16.03 -1.16 -4.46
C ALA A 119 -14.75 -0.76 -5.22
N GLY A 120 -13.85 -0.05 -4.55
CA GLY A 120 -12.73 0.65 -5.18
C GLY A 120 -12.96 2.16 -5.30
N LEU A 121 -11.90 2.90 -5.55
CA LEU A 121 -11.93 4.36 -5.68
C LEU A 121 -12.82 4.78 -6.86
N PRO A 122 -13.88 5.57 -6.63
CA PRO A 122 -14.71 6.10 -7.69
C PRO A 122 -14.02 7.28 -8.36
N ASP A 123 -14.33 7.49 -9.64
CA ASP A 123 -14.06 8.77 -10.27
C ASP A 123 -14.81 9.89 -9.55
N HIS A 124 -14.21 11.08 -9.48
CA HIS A 124 -14.86 12.21 -8.83
C HIS A 124 -16.13 12.65 -9.58
N ARG A 125 -16.05 12.62 -10.91
CA ARG A 125 -17.15 12.90 -11.86
C ARG A 125 -17.01 11.93 -13.03
N GLY A 126 -18.13 11.49 -13.58
CA GLY A 126 -18.17 10.57 -14.71
C GLY A 126 -19.52 10.62 -15.40
N ALA A 127 -19.65 9.85 -16.48
CA ALA A 127 -20.92 9.70 -17.21
C ALA A 127 -21.89 8.71 -16.53
N ASP A 128 -21.37 7.77 -15.73
CA ASP A 128 -22.18 6.87 -14.91
C ASP A 128 -22.61 7.52 -13.59
N GLU A 129 -23.62 6.96 -12.92
CA GLU A 129 -24.07 7.41 -11.60
C GLU A 129 -23.22 6.83 -10.44
N ALA A 130 -22.19 6.03 -10.74
CA ALA A 130 -21.31 5.43 -9.75
C ALA A 130 -20.21 6.38 -9.26
N ASN A 131 -20.00 7.50 -9.97
CA ASN A 131 -19.06 8.55 -9.57
C ASN A 131 -19.42 9.22 -8.24
N LEU A 132 -18.41 9.77 -7.55
CA LEU A 132 -18.56 10.36 -6.22
C LEU A 132 -19.62 11.48 -6.19
N ALA A 133 -19.55 12.42 -7.14
CA ALA A 133 -20.44 13.58 -7.15
C ALA A 133 -21.91 13.17 -7.28
N ALA A 134 -22.23 12.20 -8.15
CA ALA A 134 -23.58 11.66 -8.29
C ALA A 134 -24.06 10.95 -7.01
N ARG A 135 -23.19 10.17 -6.37
CA ARG A 135 -23.52 9.44 -5.14
C ARG A 135 -23.86 10.37 -3.96
N VAL A 136 -23.11 11.46 -3.78
CA VAL A 136 -23.32 12.39 -2.67
C VAL A 136 -24.43 13.42 -2.95
N ALA A 137 -24.78 13.62 -4.22
CA ALA A 137 -25.79 14.60 -4.61
C ALA A 137 -27.14 14.30 -3.95
N GLY A 138 -27.66 15.26 -3.18
CA GLY A 138 -28.94 15.12 -2.49
C GLY A 138 -28.93 14.17 -1.29
N TYR A 139 -27.76 13.68 -0.85
CA TYR A 139 -27.68 12.84 0.35
C TYR A 139 -27.90 13.67 1.62
N SER A 140 -29.04 13.48 2.28
CA SER A 140 -29.37 14.17 3.53
C SER A 140 -28.91 13.37 4.76
N LEU A 141 -27.82 13.80 5.41
CA LEU A 141 -27.34 13.17 6.65
C LEU A 141 -28.38 13.21 7.79
N VAL A 142 -29.20 14.26 7.83
CA VAL A 142 -30.22 14.46 8.89
C VAL A 142 -31.38 13.50 8.72
N GLU A 143 -31.79 13.20 7.48
CA GLU A 143 -32.88 12.27 7.21
C GLU A 143 -32.43 10.81 7.29
N ARG A 144 -31.15 10.55 7.00
CA ARG A 144 -30.62 9.18 6.86
C ARG A 144 -30.05 8.61 8.15
N LEU A 145 -29.40 9.42 8.98
CA LEU A 145 -28.64 8.94 10.13
C LEU A 145 -29.29 9.34 11.45
N ASP A 146 -29.20 8.44 12.44
CA ASP A 146 -29.51 8.80 13.82
C ASP A 146 -28.53 9.85 14.35
N PRO A 147 -28.97 10.92 15.03
CA PRO A 147 -28.10 12.00 15.50
C PRO A 147 -27.01 11.56 16.49
N ALA A 148 -27.09 10.35 17.07
CA ALA A 148 -26.12 9.78 17.98
C ALA A 148 -24.66 9.83 17.46
N TRP A 149 -24.45 9.69 16.15
CA TRP A 149 -23.09 9.71 15.58
C TRP A 149 -22.31 10.99 15.95
N ARG A 150 -23.00 12.13 16.11
CA ARG A 150 -22.37 13.41 16.48
C ARG A 150 -21.83 13.44 17.90
N MET A 151 -22.38 12.61 18.79
CA MET A 151 -21.90 12.49 20.17
C MET A 151 -20.74 11.50 20.28
N VAL A 152 -20.66 10.55 19.35
CA VAL A 152 -19.68 9.46 19.36
C VAL A 152 -18.40 9.85 18.61
N LEU A 153 -18.51 10.63 17.54
CA LEU A 153 -17.40 10.93 16.64
C LEU A 153 -16.96 12.40 16.79
N PRO A 154 -15.89 12.68 17.56
CA PRO A 154 -15.29 14.00 17.58
C PRO A 154 -14.49 14.21 16.28
N LEU A 155 -15.06 14.98 15.35
CA LEU A 155 -14.43 15.24 14.05
C LEU A 155 -13.72 16.60 14.06
N ASP A 156 -12.43 16.58 13.75
CA ASP A 156 -11.63 17.78 13.49
C ASP A 156 -11.06 17.71 12.06
N LEU A 157 -11.69 18.47 11.15
CA LEU A 157 -11.39 18.49 9.71
C LEU A 157 -10.47 19.67 9.32
N THR A 158 -9.57 20.10 10.21
CA THR A 158 -8.49 21.06 9.90
C THR A 158 -7.14 20.37 9.76
N ASP A 159 -6.16 21.05 9.17
CA ASP A 159 -4.76 20.62 9.13
C ASP A 159 -4.58 19.21 8.55
N LEU A 160 -5.36 18.90 7.51
CA LEU A 160 -5.45 17.56 6.90
C LEU A 160 -4.30 17.28 5.94
N PHE A 161 -3.65 18.33 5.45
CA PHE A 161 -2.59 18.23 4.46
C PHE A 161 -1.26 17.82 5.11
N PRO A 162 -0.52 16.86 4.54
CA PRO A 162 0.71 16.36 5.13
C PRO A 162 1.77 17.46 5.24
N GLN A 163 2.36 17.62 6.43
CA GLN A 163 3.43 18.59 6.66
C GLN A 163 4.65 18.27 5.80
N GLY A 164 5.26 19.29 5.20
CA GLY A 164 6.42 19.13 4.34
C GLY A 164 6.14 18.54 2.96
N PHE A 165 4.89 18.20 2.63
CA PHE A 165 4.52 17.74 1.29
C PHE A 165 4.61 18.88 0.28
N ARG A 166 5.51 18.73 -0.68
CA ARG A 166 5.75 19.71 -1.74
C ARG A 166 4.94 19.33 -2.98
N LEU A 167 3.87 20.09 -3.22
CA LEU A 167 3.14 20.05 -4.47
C LEU A 167 4.08 20.46 -5.61
N SER A 168 4.13 19.65 -6.65
CA SER A 168 4.89 19.94 -7.85
C SER A 168 4.24 21.10 -8.60
N PRO A 169 5.03 22.07 -9.10
CA PRO A 169 4.50 23.11 -9.97
C PRO A 169 4.16 22.60 -11.38
N GLN A 170 4.57 21.38 -11.74
CA GLN A 170 4.32 20.81 -13.06
C GLN A 170 2.87 20.35 -13.19
N ARG A 171 2.15 20.90 -14.18
CA ARG A 171 0.70 20.70 -14.36
C ARG A 171 0.30 19.24 -14.52
N ASP A 172 1.16 18.42 -15.12
CA ASP A 172 0.87 17.00 -15.35
C ASP A 172 1.24 16.12 -14.14
N PHE A 173 2.18 16.59 -13.30
CA PHE A 173 2.64 15.82 -12.15
C PHE A 173 1.83 16.09 -10.87
N PHE A 174 1.29 17.30 -10.72
CA PHE A 174 0.46 17.66 -9.57
C PHE A 174 -0.78 16.76 -9.40
N PRO A 175 -1.61 16.50 -10.45
CA PRO A 175 -2.75 15.59 -10.32
C PRO A 175 -2.31 14.17 -9.97
N PHE A 176 -1.19 13.72 -10.53
CA PHE A 176 -0.62 12.42 -10.22
C PHE A 176 -0.21 12.31 -8.74
N GLN A 177 0.42 13.34 -8.16
CA GLN A 177 0.78 13.37 -6.75
C GLN A 177 -0.45 13.24 -5.84
N LEU A 178 -1.52 13.98 -6.12
CA LEU A 178 -2.76 13.90 -5.36
C LEU A 178 -3.46 12.54 -5.52
N ALA A 179 -3.47 11.99 -6.74
CA ALA A 179 -4.05 10.68 -6.99
C ALA A 179 -3.28 9.57 -6.26
N LEU A 180 -1.94 9.64 -6.24
CA LEU A 180 -1.12 8.71 -5.47
C LEU A 180 -1.36 8.87 -3.96
N LEU A 181 -1.45 10.11 -3.46
CA LEU A 181 -1.76 10.40 -2.07
C LEU A 181 -3.13 9.81 -1.66
N GLY A 182 -4.14 9.97 -2.50
CA GLY A 182 -5.46 9.36 -2.32
C GLY A 182 -5.42 7.83 -2.29
N ARG A 183 -4.65 7.20 -3.20
CA ARG A 183 -4.45 5.73 -3.19
C ARG A 183 -3.69 5.24 -1.97
N MET A 184 -2.69 5.98 -1.49
CA MET A 184 -1.98 5.66 -0.24
C MET A 184 -2.93 5.69 0.96
N LEU A 185 -3.82 6.69 1.03
CA LEU A 185 -4.84 6.80 2.06
C LEU A 185 -5.89 5.68 1.95
N PHE A 186 -6.34 5.38 0.72
CA PHE A 186 -7.24 4.27 0.43
C PHE A 186 -6.66 2.92 0.88
N SER A 187 -5.40 2.68 0.54
CA SER A 187 -4.65 1.49 0.94
C SER A 187 -4.65 1.31 2.46
N ALA A 188 -4.34 2.39 3.20
CA ALA A 188 -4.32 2.38 4.65
C ALA A 188 -5.71 2.10 5.25
N LEU A 189 -6.77 2.72 4.71
CA LEU A 189 -8.13 2.51 5.18
C LEU A 189 -8.60 1.06 4.96
N VAL A 190 -8.47 0.54 3.74
CA VAL A 190 -8.95 -0.80 3.40
C VAL A 190 -8.20 -1.87 4.20
N ASP A 191 -6.89 -1.71 4.40
CA ASP A 191 -6.14 -2.65 5.23
C ASP A 191 -6.49 -2.53 6.72
N ALA A 192 -6.75 -1.32 7.21
CA ALA A 192 -7.19 -1.09 8.58
C ALA A 192 -8.56 -1.71 8.89
N ASP A 193 -9.54 -1.53 7.99
CA ASP A 193 -10.89 -2.11 8.09
C ASP A 193 -10.81 -3.64 8.15
N ARG A 194 -10.03 -4.24 7.24
CA ARG A 194 -9.82 -5.69 7.24
C ARG A 194 -9.18 -6.18 8.53
N LYS A 195 -8.13 -5.52 9.04
CA LYS A 195 -7.48 -5.95 10.29
C LYS A 195 -8.35 -5.75 11.53
N ALA A 196 -9.19 -4.72 11.56
CA ALA A 196 -10.18 -4.55 12.63
C ALA A 196 -11.21 -5.68 12.60
N THR A 197 -11.77 -5.97 11.43
CA THR A 197 -12.74 -7.06 11.24
C THR A 197 -12.14 -8.43 11.55
N GLU A 198 -10.91 -8.70 11.12
CA GLU A 198 -10.19 -9.94 11.44
C GLU A 198 -9.99 -10.08 12.95
N ARG A 199 -9.58 -9.00 13.64
CA ARG A 199 -9.44 -9.00 15.10
C ARG A 199 -10.76 -9.31 15.81
N PHE A 200 -11.86 -8.72 15.35
CA PHE A 200 -13.19 -9.02 15.87
C PHE A 200 -13.55 -10.51 15.68
N ASN A 201 -13.33 -11.07 14.50
CA ASN A 201 -13.61 -12.48 14.21
C ASN A 201 -12.81 -13.44 15.09
N VAL A 202 -11.55 -13.12 15.41
CA VAL A 202 -10.74 -13.91 16.35
C VAL A 202 -11.32 -13.87 17.76
N LEU A 203 -11.70 -12.68 18.24
CA LEU A 203 -12.27 -12.50 19.59
C LEU A 203 -13.61 -13.23 19.78
N THR A 204 -14.38 -13.42 18.70
CA THR A 204 -15.67 -14.12 18.72
C THR A 204 -15.58 -15.59 18.32
N GLY A 205 -14.36 -16.13 18.16
CA GLY A 205 -14.13 -17.54 17.85
C GLY A 205 -14.46 -17.95 16.41
N GLY A 206 -14.65 -16.98 15.51
CA GLY A 206 -15.03 -17.19 14.11
C GLY A 206 -13.87 -17.43 13.14
N GLY A 207 -12.61 -17.44 13.58
CA GLY A 207 -11.47 -17.67 12.71
C GLY A 207 -10.14 -17.97 13.42
N PRO A 208 -9.15 -18.55 12.72
CA PRO A 208 -7.83 -18.80 13.28
C PRO A 208 -7.12 -17.46 13.57
N GLU A 209 -6.34 -17.41 14.65
CA GLU A 209 -5.48 -16.26 14.94
C GLU A 209 -4.45 -16.12 13.80
N PRO A 210 -4.44 -15.02 13.05
CA PRO A 210 -3.47 -14.87 11.99
C PRO A 210 -2.09 -14.65 12.59
N ASP A 211 -1.18 -15.62 12.47
CA ASP A 211 0.24 -15.41 12.76
C ASP A 211 0.83 -14.43 11.73
N ARG A 212 0.78 -13.14 12.03
CA ARG A 212 1.16 -12.04 11.13
C ARG A 212 2.06 -11.00 11.77
N ASP A 213 2.62 -11.27 12.95
CA ASP A 213 3.55 -10.34 13.57
C ASP A 213 4.92 -10.46 12.89
N TRP A 214 5.05 -9.68 11.82
CA TRP A 214 6.33 -9.47 11.15
C TRP A 214 7.17 -8.55 12.02
N PRO A 215 8.40 -8.96 12.41
CA PRO A 215 9.31 -8.05 13.08
C PRO A 215 9.63 -6.85 12.17
N SER A 216 9.88 -5.70 12.79
CA SER A 216 10.31 -4.52 12.03
C SER A 216 11.64 -4.80 11.35
N LEU A 217 11.88 -4.21 10.17
CA LEU A 217 13.19 -4.31 9.51
C LEU A 217 14.31 -3.93 10.48
N ALA A 218 14.13 -2.86 11.26
CA ALA A 218 15.10 -2.40 12.25
C ALA A 218 15.49 -3.49 13.26
N ALA A 219 14.52 -4.28 13.75
CA ALA A 219 14.80 -5.39 14.65
C ALA A 219 15.54 -6.55 13.96
N CYS A 220 15.31 -6.76 12.66
CA CYS A 220 15.97 -7.83 11.89
C CYS A 220 17.37 -7.45 11.40
N LEU A 221 17.69 -6.16 11.27
CA LEU A 221 18.93 -5.69 10.64
C LEU A 221 20.22 -6.29 11.23
N PRO A 222 20.38 -6.47 12.56
CA PRO A 222 21.57 -7.13 13.11
C PRO A 222 21.73 -8.56 12.55
N ALA A 223 20.71 -9.40 12.69
CA ALA A 223 20.74 -10.78 12.21
C ALA A 223 20.89 -10.87 10.69
N PHE A 224 20.23 -10.00 9.93
CA PHE A 224 20.37 -9.93 8.48
C PHE A 224 21.79 -9.57 8.03
N ARG A 225 22.46 -8.66 8.74
CA ARG A 225 23.83 -8.27 8.41
C ARG A 225 24.83 -9.38 8.78
N ASP A 226 24.59 -10.10 9.87
CA ASP A 226 25.39 -11.26 10.25
C ASP A 226 25.25 -12.40 9.24
N GLY A 227 24.01 -12.75 8.85
CA GLY A 227 23.71 -13.74 7.82
C GLY A 227 24.30 -13.36 6.46
N PHE A 228 24.21 -12.08 6.08
CA PHE A 228 24.89 -11.55 4.90
C PHE A 228 26.41 -11.70 5.01
N GLY A 229 27.01 -11.35 6.15
CA GLY A 229 28.44 -11.53 6.40
C GLY A 229 28.87 -12.99 6.26
N ALA A 230 28.13 -13.92 6.85
CA ALA A 230 28.37 -15.36 6.76
C ALA A 230 28.29 -15.86 5.31
N LYS A 231 27.27 -15.44 4.54
CA LYS A 231 27.15 -15.77 3.12
C LYS A 231 28.36 -15.29 2.32
N ILE A 232 28.81 -14.05 2.55
CA ILE A 232 29.98 -13.49 1.87
C ILE A 232 31.25 -14.25 2.25
N ALA A 233 31.46 -14.55 3.54
CA ALA A 233 32.60 -15.33 4.02
C ALA A 233 32.62 -16.76 3.48
N GLY A 234 31.45 -17.38 3.25
CA GLY A 234 31.32 -18.72 2.68
C GLY A 234 31.85 -18.87 1.25
N PHE A 235 32.07 -17.77 0.52
CA PHE A 235 32.76 -17.82 -0.79
C PHE A 235 34.28 -17.99 -0.67
N GLY A 236 34.86 -17.85 0.53
CA GLY A 236 36.30 -17.92 0.74
C GLY A 236 37.06 -16.70 0.21
N GLU A 237 38.38 -16.83 0.13
CA GLU A 237 39.23 -15.80 -0.46
C GLU A 237 38.97 -15.68 -1.97
N PRO A 238 38.88 -14.45 -2.53
CA PRO A 238 38.57 -14.29 -3.95
C PRO A 238 39.69 -14.81 -4.85
N GLU A 239 39.48 -15.98 -5.46
CA GLU A 239 40.42 -16.56 -6.42
C GLU A 239 40.06 -16.22 -7.88
N GLY A 240 41.04 -15.67 -8.60
CA GLY A 240 40.89 -15.27 -10.01
C GLY A 240 40.30 -13.87 -10.22
N GLU A 241 40.47 -13.34 -11.44
CA GLU A 241 40.14 -11.95 -11.77
C GLU A 241 38.67 -11.59 -11.52
N LEU A 242 37.74 -12.49 -11.85
CA LEU A 242 36.31 -12.25 -11.69
C LEU A 242 35.88 -12.22 -10.21
N ALA A 243 36.40 -13.13 -9.37
CA ALA A 243 36.08 -13.15 -7.95
C ALA A 243 36.61 -11.90 -7.25
N VAL A 244 37.85 -11.51 -7.55
CA VAL A 244 38.46 -10.26 -7.07
C VAL A 244 37.64 -9.05 -7.49
N LEU A 245 37.18 -9.01 -8.75
CA LEU A 245 36.33 -7.93 -9.24
C LEU A 245 34.98 -7.88 -8.51
N ARG A 246 34.31 -9.02 -8.29
CA ARG A 246 33.05 -9.11 -7.53
C ARG A 246 33.23 -8.60 -6.09
N ALA A 247 34.31 -9.01 -5.42
CA ALA A 247 34.63 -8.55 -4.07
C ALA A 247 34.86 -7.03 -4.03
N ARG A 248 35.59 -6.48 -5.01
CA ARG A 248 35.81 -5.03 -5.14
C ARG A 248 34.51 -4.27 -5.39
N ILE A 249 33.63 -4.77 -6.27
CA ILE A 249 32.31 -4.18 -6.52
C ILE A 249 31.50 -4.16 -5.23
N LEU A 250 31.39 -5.29 -4.53
CA LEU A 250 30.65 -5.39 -3.28
C LEU A 250 31.16 -4.38 -2.24
N ALA A 251 32.48 -4.34 -2.00
CA ALA A 251 33.10 -3.42 -1.07
C ALA A 251 32.84 -1.95 -1.45
N HIS A 252 32.95 -1.61 -2.75
CA HIS A 252 32.68 -0.27 -3.24
C HIS A 252 31.24 0.17 -2.99
N VAL A 253 30.26 -0.68 -3.33
CA VAL A 253 28.84 -0.34 -3.16
C VAL A 253 28.51 -0.20 -1.67
N ARG A 254 28.92 -1.14 -0.82
CA ARG A 254 28.65 -1.08 0.63
C ARG A 254 29.26 0.16 1.31
N ALA A 255 30.44 0.61 0.86
CA ALA A 255 31.07 1.84 1.36
C ALA A 255 30.24 3.11 1.10
N LYS A 256 29.23 3.06 0.20
CA LYS A 256 28.32 4.17 -0.08
C LYS A 256 27.05 4.16 0.78
N ALA A 257 26.87 3.20 1.68
CA ALA A 257 25.66 3.06 2.49
C ALA A 257 25.30 4.33 3.32
N ALA A 258 26.27 5.13 3.72
CA ALA A 258 26.03 6.36 4.48
C ALA A 258 25.56 7.56 3.62
N MET A 259 25.51 7.44 2.29
CA MET A 259 24.99 8.51 1.42
C MET A 259 23.55 8.87 1.80
N PRO A 260 23.11 10.13 1.63
CA PRO A 260 21.73 10.52 1.91
C PRO A 260 20.72 9.68 1.11
N PRO A 261 19.54 9.36 1.67
CA PRO A 261 18.50 8.63 0.94
C PRO A 261 18.14 9.32 -0.38
N GLY A 262 18.06 8.56 -1.46
CA GLY A 262 17.81 9.09 -2.79
C GLY A 262 17.79 8.00 -3.85
N LEU A 263 17.95 8.41 -5.11
CA LEU A 263 18.05 7.50 -6.25
C LEU A 263 19.52 7.12 -6.50
N PHE A 264 19.80 5.82 -6.58
CA PHE A 264 21.11 5.28 -6.87
C PHE A 264 21.06 4.39 -8.10
N THR A 265 22.14 4.37 -8.88
CA THR A 265 22.27 3.52 -10.07
C THR A 265 23.50 2.62 -9.93
N LEU A 266 23.31 1.32 -10.10
CA LEU A 266 24.38 0.32 -10.08
C LEU A 266 24.61 -0.26 -11.48
N ASN A 267 25.60 0.29 -12.19
CA ASN A 267 25.96 -0.16 -13.54
C ASN A 267 27.04 -1.24 -13.48
N VAL A 268 26.62 -2.50 -13.37
CA VAL A 268 27.51 -3.66 -13.30
C VAL A 268 27.07 -4.69 -14.35
N PRO A 269 27.99 -5.24 -15.15
CA PRO A 269 27.66 -6.24 -16.17
C PRO A 269 27.03 -7.50 -15.56
N THR A 270 26.38 -8.29 -16.40
CA THR A 270 25.85 -9.60 -16.00
C THR A 270 26.96 -10.47 -15.41
N GLY A 271 26.65 -11.20 -14.34
CA GLY A 271 27.65 -11.98 -13.60
C GLY A 271 28.55 -11.16 -12.67
N GLY A 272 28.45 -9.84 -12.59
CA GLY A 272 29.25 -9.00 -11.69
C GLY A 272 28.78 -8.94 -10.23
N GLY A 273 27.80 -9.77 -9.82
CA GLY A 273 27.35 -9.86 -8.43
C GLY A 273 26.33 -8.80 -7.98
N LYS A 274 25.52 -8.26 -8.91
CA LYS A 274 24.52 -7.21 -8.64
C LYS A 274 23.59 -7.53 -7.47
N THR A 275 23.04 -8.74 -7.42
CA THR A 275 22.04 -9.16 -6.44
C THR A 275 22.54 -9.05 -5.00
N LEU A 276 23.73 -9.59 -4.71
CA LEU A 276 24.31 -9.49 -3.36
C LEU A 276 24.85 -8.09 -3.08
N ALA A 277 25.36 -7.39 -4.10
CA ALA A 277 25.83 -6.01 -3.93
C ALA A 277 24.69 -5.05 -3.57
N SER A 278 23.53 -5.15 -4.22
CA SER A 278 22.37 -4.32 -3.93
C SER A 278 21.72 -4.68 -2.59
N LEU A 279 21.62 -5.97 -2.25
CA LEU A 279 21.14 -6.39 -0.92
C LEU A 279 22.07 -5.89 0.19
N GLY A 280 23.39 -6.09 0.05
CA GLY A 280 24.36 -5.64 1.05
C GLY A 280 24.33 -4.13 1.26
N PHE A 281 24.20 -3.36 0.17
CA PHE A 281 23.97 -1.92 0.26
C PHE A 281 22.67 -1.58 1.00
N ALA A 282 21.55 -2.22 0.65
CA ALA A 282 20.27 -1.94 1.26
C ALA A 282 20.28 -2.21 2.77
N LEU A 283 20.89 -3.32 3.20
CA LEU A 283 21.04 -3.66 4.62
C LEU A 283 21.89 -2.63 5.38
N ASP A 284 23.06 -2.26 4.84
CA ASP A 284 23.94 -1.29 5.49
C ASP A 284 23.32 0.13 5.46
N HIS A 285 22.64 0.50 4.37
CA HIS A 285 21.96 1.80 4.23
C HIS A 285 20.78 1.91 5.22
N ALA A 286 19.95 0.86 5.31
CA ALA A 286 18.88 0.79 6.29
C ALA A 286 19.43 0.89 7.72
N ALA A 287 20.49 0.16 8.05
CA ALA A 287 21.10 0.18 9.39
C ALA A 287 21.66 1.56 9.74
N PHE A 288 22.39 2.20 8.83
CA PHE A 288 22.96 3.52 9.04
C PHE A 288 21.87 4.57 9.31
N HIS A 289 20.85 4.63 8.45
CA HIS A 289 19.82 5.68 8.54
C HIS A 289 18.79 5.42 9.64
N ASN A 290 18.46 4.16 9.97
CA ASN A 290 17.59 3.86 11.11
C ASN A 290 18.28 4.14 12.45
N ALA A 291 19.61 4.00 12.53
CA ALA A 291 20.36 4.40 13.71
C ALA A 291 20.36 5.94 13.89
N ALA A 292 20.43 6.70 12.80
CA ALA A 292 20.51 8.17 12.84
C ALA A 292 19.15 8.89 13.01
N ALA A 293 18.08 8.36 12.41
CA ALA A 293 16.78 9.02 12.34
C ALA A 293 15.68 8.35 13.18
N GLY A 294 16.04 7.37 14.02
CA GLY A 294 15.11 6.48 14.73
C GLY A 294 14.69 5.29 13.86
N ALA A 295 14.24 4.22 14.51
CA ALA A 295 14.00 2.87 13.93
C ALA A 295 12.89 2.78 12.86
N GLU A 296 12.42 3.90 12.30
CA GLU A 296 11.28 3.98 11.39
C GLU A 296 11.60 4.60 10.02
N ARG A 297 12.85 5.04 9.76
CA ARG A 297 13.21 5.69 8.49
C ARG A 297 13.07 4.75 7.30
N PHE A 298 13.60 3.54 7.43
CA PHE A 298 13.46 2.44 6.48
C PHE A 298 12.75 1.27 7.15
N ARG A 299 11.55 0.97 6.65
CA ARG A 299 10.65 -0.04 7.21
C ARG A 299 10.80 -1.39 6.53
N ARG A 300 11.19 -1.42 5.24
CA ARG A 300 11.29 -2.62 4.41
C ARG A 300 12.32 -2.50 3.30
N ILE A 301 12.72 -3.66 2.77
CA ILE A 301 13.47 -3.77 1.52
C ILE A 301 12.57 -4.49 0.51
N ILE A 302 12.29 -3.86 -0.62
CA ILE A 302 11.44 -4.40 -1.69
C ILE A 302 12.32 -4.56 -2.94
N THR A 303 12.56 -5.79 -3.36
CA THR A 303 13.29 -6.10 -4.59
C THR A 303 12.29 -6.46 -5.68
N ALA A 304 12.21 -5.64 -6.72
CA ALA A 304 11.35 -5.90 -7.87
C ALA A 304 12.19 -6.31 -9.09
N ILE A 305 11.79 -7.42 -9.73
CA ILE A 305 12.57 -8.09 -10.78
C ILE A 305 11.69 -8.27 -12.03
N PRO A 306 12.22 -8.23 -13.28
CA PRO A 306 11.38 -8.28 -14.47
C PRO A 306 10.72 -9.65 -14.72
N PHE A 307 11.40 -10.75 -14.39
CA PHE A 307 10.98 -12.10 -14.75
C PHE A 307 10.72 -12.96 -13.50
N THR A 308 9.66 -13.77 -13.52
CA THR A 308 9.25 -14.67 -12.42
C THR A 308 10.34 -15.68 -12.06
N SER A 309 10.94 -16.36 -13.04
CA SER A 309 12.01 -17.35 -12.78
C SER A 309 13.24 -16.75 -12.07
N VAL A 310 13.58 -15.51 -12.39
CA VAL A 310 14.68 -14.78 -11.71
C VAL A 310 14.24 -14.29 -10.33
N THR A 311 12.95 -14.03 -10.15
CA THR A 311 12.35 -13.67 -8.86
C THR A 311 12.47 -14.83 -7.88
N GLU A 312 12.08 -16.05 -8.30
CA GLU A 312 12.20 -17.29 -7.51
C GLU A 312 13.65 -17.54 -7.08
N GLN A 313 14.59 -17.45 -8.02
CA GLN A 313 16.02 -17.61 -7.73
C GLN A 313 16.52 -16.56 -6.74
N THR A 314 16.10 -15.30 -6.88
CA THR A 314 16.53 -14.23 -5.98
C THR A 314 15.92 -14.38 -4.59
N ALA A 315 14.66 -14.78 -4.50
CA ALA A 315 13.99 -15.09 -3.23
C ALA A 315 14.69 -16.23 -2.50
N ALA A 316 15.09 -17.29 -3.20
CA ALA A 316 15.86 -18.40 -2.62
C ALA A 316 17.21 -17.92 -2.04
N VAL A 317 17.96 -17.10 -2.79
CA VAL A 317 19.21 -16.49 -2.30
C VAL A 317 18.96 -15.61 -1.07
N PHE A 318 17.89 -14.82 -1.06
CA PHE A 318 17.56 -13.95 0.06
C PHE A 318 17.18 -14.76 1.30
N ARG A 319 16.39 -15.84 1.16
CA ARG A 319 16.05 -16.74 2.27
C ARG A 319 17.29 -17.40 2.88
N GLU A 320 18.23 -17.84 2.06
CA GLU A 320 19.51 -18.41 2.54
C GLU A 320 20.30 -17.40 3.38
N VAL A 321 20.23 -16.12 3.01
CA VAL A 321 20.98 -15.04 3.67
C VAL A 321 20.27 -14.50 4.91
N LEU A 322 18.94 -14.41 4.89
CA LEU A 322 18.14 -13.61 5.81
C LEU A 322 17.24 -14.47 6.71
N GLY A 323 17.10 -15.76 6.41
CA GLY A 323 16.13 -16.65 7.05
C GLY A 323 14.85 -16.80 6.24
N GLU A 324 14.23 -17.98 6.34
CA GLU A 324 13.07 -18.38 5.52
C GLU A 324 11.82 -17.55 5.84
N ASP A 325 11.53 -17.34 7.12
CA ASP A 325 10.27 -16.74 7.60
C ASP A 325 10.22 -15.20 7.49
N LEU A 326 11.27 -14.55 6.97
CA LEU A 326 11.39 -13.09 6.92
C LEU A 326 11.41 -12.51 5.50
N VAL A 327 11.36 -13.39 4.49
CA VAL A 327 11.37 -13.04 3.07
C VAL A 327 10.05 -13.44 2.43
N LEU A 328 9.24 -12.44 2.08
CA LEU A 328 8.03 -12.63 1.31
C LEU A 328 8.35 -12.66 -0.18
N GLU A 329 7.96 -13.73 -0.87
CA GLU A 329 8.01 -13.82 -2.32
C GLU A 329 6.61 -13.64 -2.88
N HIS A 330 6.42 -12.75 -3.86
CA HIS A 330 5.10 -12.47 -4.41
C HIS A 330 5.14 -12.19 -5.91
N HIS A 331 4.52 -13.06 -6.71
CA HIS A 331 4.40 -12.91 -8.16
C HIS A 331 3.20 -13.70 -8.70
N SER A 332 2.86 -13.52 -9.99
CA SER A 332 1.68 -14.14 -10.62
C SER A 332 1.62 -15.67 -10.51
N GLY A 333 2.77 -16.35 -10.48
CA GLY A 333 2.83 -17.81 -10.22
C GLY A 333 2.25 -18.24 -8.87
N PHE A 334 2.35 -17.40 -7.83
CA PHE A 334 1.70 -17.66 -6.54
C PHE A 334 0.20 -17.47 -6.64
N GLU A 335 -0.28 -16.52 -7.44
CA GLU A 335 -1.73 -16.32 -7.70
C GLU A 335 -2.38 -17.57 -8.33
N THR A 336 -1.62 -18.41 -9.05
CA THR A 336 -2.14 -19.65 -9.68
C THR A 336 -2.06 -20.91 -8.82
N GLU A 337 -1.20 -20.98 -7.81
CA GLU A 337 -1.18 -22.08 -6.82
C GLU A 337 -2.30 -21.96 -5.76
N GLU A 338 -3.06 -20.87 -5.81
CA GLU A 338 -4.22 -20.55 -4.96
C GLU A 338 -5.40 -21.53 -5.17
N GLU A 339 -5.49 -22.24 -6.29
CA GLU A 339 -6.67 -23.04 -6.66
C GLU A 339 -6.64 -24.53 -6.28
N LYS A 340 -5.58 -25.05 -5.63
CA LYS A 340 -5.50 -26.46 -5.22
C LYS A 340 -5.30 -26.63 -3.71
N PRO A 341 -6.37 -26.79 -2.93
CA PRO A 341 -6.27 -27.33 -1.58
C PRO A 341 -6.09 -28.86 -1.68
N GLN A 342 -4.89 -29.37 -1.42
CA GLN A 342 -4.72 -30.78 -1.08
C GLN A 342 -4.83 -30.91 0.44
N ALA A 343 -5.95 -31.47 0.89
CA ALA A 343 -6.15 -31.85 2.28
C ALA A 343 -5.23 -33.03 2.62
N SER A 344 -4.18 -32.78 3.39
CA SER A 344 -3.43 -33.84 4.08
C SER A 344 -3.47 -33.57 5.58
N SER A 345 -4.11 -34.45 6.35
CA SER A 345 -4.20 -34.36 7.81
C SER A 345 -2.92 -34.92 8.45
N SER A 346 -1.98 -34.04 8.81
CA SER A 346 -0.84 -34.35 9.67
C SER A 346 -0.39 -33.09 10.42
N VAL A 347 0.25 -33.22 11.58
CA VAL A 347 0.71 -32.08 12.40
C VAL A 347 1.72 -31.19 11.63
N GLU A 348 2.49 -31.77 10.70
CA GLU A 348 3.34 -31.01 9.77
C GLU A 348 2.55 -30.28 8.67
N ALA A 349 1.35 -30.74 8.34
CA ALA A 349 0.45 -30.07 7.42
C ALA A 349 -0.27 -28.90 8.09
N ASP A 350 -0.56 -28.97 9.39
CA ASP A 350 -1.12 -27.85 10.15
C ASP A 350 -0.13 -26.67 10.23
N SER A 351 1.16 -26.96 10.46
CA SER A 351 2.22 -25.95 10.46
C SER A 351 2.44 -25.36 9.05
N ARG A 352 2.49 -26.20 8.01
CA ARG A 352 2.59 -25.73 6.62
C ARG A 352 1.37 -24.93 6.16
N TRP A 353 0.17 -25.29 6.63
CA TRP A 353 -1.06 -24.59 6.35
C TRP A 353 -1.07 -23.20 7.00
N ALA A 354 -0.66 -23.11 8.27
CA ALA A 354 -0.50 -21.84 8.97
C ALA A 354 0.52 -20.92 8.25
N THR A 355 1.65 -21.47 7.80
CA THR A 355 2.64 -20.73 7.00
C THR A 355 2.08 -20.26 5.66
N LYS A 356 1.28 -21.10 4.97
CA LYS A 356 0.65 -20.73 3.68
C LYS A 356 -0.39 -19.63 3.85
N ASP A 357 -1.22 -19.67 4.89
CA ASP A 357 -2.16 -18.60 5.21
C ASP A 357 -1.42 -17.31 5.62
N LYS A 358 -0.35 -17.40 6.41
CA LYS A 358 0.53 -16.26 6.74
C LYS A 358 1.13 -15.61 5.49
N MET A 359 1.66 -16.40 4.56
CA MET A 359 2.20 -15.92 3.29
C MET A 359 1.12 -15.27 2.42
N ARG A 360 -0.04 -15.93 2.26
CA ARG A 360 -1.19 -15.38 1.51
C ARG A 360 -1.60 -14.01 2.05
N LEU A 361 -1.74 -13.90 3.36
CA LEU A 361 -2.16 -12.66 4.02
C LEU A 361 -1.07 -11.58 3.94
N ALA A 362 0.20 -11.96 3.99
CA ALA A 362 1.32 -11.04 3.76
C ALA A 362 1.45 -10.59 2.31
N MET A 363 0.99 -11.36 1.32
CA MET A 363 0.92 -10.94 -0.09
C MET A 363 -0.11 -9.83 -0.31
N GLU A 364 -1.17 -9.80 0.50
CA GLU A 364 -2.23 -8.80 0.43
C GLU A 364 -1.77 -7.42 0.92
N ASP A 365 -0.91 -7.35 1.93
CA ASP A 365 -0.48 -6.09 2.55
C ASP A 365 1.03 -5.78 2.42
N TRP A 366 1.87 -6.72 1.99
CA TRP A 366 3.34 -6.59 1.97
C TRP A 366 3.93 -6.18 3.34
N ALA A 367 3.43 -6.79 4.42
CA ALA A 367 3.89 -6.47 5.77
C ALA A 367 5.34 -6.89 6.07
N ALA A 368 5.87 -7.93 5.40
CA ALA A 368 7.19 -8.52 5.67
C ALA A 368 8.36 -7.50 5.56
N PRO A 369 9.44 -7.68 6.35
CA PRO A 369 10.58 -6.76 6.32
C PRO A 369 11.33 -6.80 4.99
N VAL A 370 11.27 -7.94 4.28
CA VAL A 370 11.89 -8.13 2.96
C VAL A 370 10.85 -8.72 2.02
N VAL A 371 10.66 -8.07 0.87
CA VAL A 371 9.72 -8.49 -0.17
C VAL A 371 10.49 -8.65 -1.47
N VAL A 372 10.34 -9.80 -2.12
CA VAL A 372 10.85 -10.09 -3.46
C VAL A 372 9.65 -10.26 -4.39
N THR A 373 9.54 -9.40 -5.40
CA THR A 373 8.36 -9.27 -6.25
C THR A 373 8.76 -9.01 -7.70
N THR A 374 7.78 -8.96 -8.60
CA THR A 374 8.02 -8.53 -9.98
C THR A 374 7.83 -7.02 -10.18
N HIS A 375 8.41 -6.49 -11.26
CA HIS A 375 8.12 -5.13 -11.73
C HIS A 375 6.62 -4.91 -11.93
N VAL A 376 5.94 -5.86 -12.59
CA VAL A 376 4.49 -5.77 -12.85
C VAL A 376 3.73 -5.62 -11.54
N GLN A 377 3.99 -6.50 -10.56
CA GLN A 377 3.33 -6.44 -9.25
C GLN A 377 3.59 -5.12 -8.52
N LEU A 378 4.82 -4.60 -8.55
CA LEU A 378 5.15 -3.31 -7.95
C LEU A 378 4.42 -2.15 -8.64
N PHE A 379 4.53 -2.04 -9.96
CA PHE A 379 3.97 -0.91 -10.70
C PHE A 379 2.44 -0.96 -10.73
N GLU A 380 1.81 -2.12 -10.95
CA GLU A 380 0.35 -2.23 -10.91
C GLU A 380 -0.22 -1.81 -9.55
N SER A 381 0.48 -2.11 -8.46
CA SER A 381 0.08 -1.67 -7.12
C SER A 381 0.04 -0.14 -6.97
N LEU A 382 0.93 0.60 -7.65
CA LEU A 382 0.94 2.07 -7.64
C LEU A 382 -0.25 2.68 -8.39
N PHE A 383 -0.81 1.96 -9.37
CA PHE A 383 -1.93 2.44 -10.20
C PHE A 383 -3.29 1.83 -9.85
N ALA A 384 -3.31 0.82 -8.97
CA ALA A 384 -4.53 0.13 -8.56
C ALA A 384 -5.57 1.06 -7.90
N SER A 385 -6.84 0.81 -8.20
CA SER A 385 -8.00 1.50 -7.60
C SER A 385 -8.97 0.54 -6.90
N ARG A 386 -8.71 -0.78 -6.92
CA ARG A 386 -9.55 -1.80 -6.28
C ARG A 386 -8.98 -2.21 -4.94
N THR A 387 -9.87 -2.52 -3.99
CA THR A 387 -9.56 -2.86 -2.60
C THR A 387 -8.43 -3.88 -2.47
N SER A 388 -8.55 -5.05 -3.10
CA SER A 388 -7.57 -6.15 -2.97
C SER A 388 -6.14 -5.76 -3.40
N ARG A 389 -6.00 -5.14 -4.57
CA ARG A 389 -4.68 -4.79 -5.13
C ARG A 389 -4.04 -3.59 -4.43
N THR A 390 -4.85 -2.64 -3.96
CA THR A 390 -4.33 -1.41 -3.33
C THR A 390 -3.87 -1.63 -1.89
N ARG A 391 -4.27 -2.70 -1.19
CA ARG A 391 -3.93 -2.93 0.24
C ARG A 391 -2.44 -2.89 0.57
N LYS A 392 -1.56 -3.28 -0.33
CA LYS A 392 -0.10 -3.28 -0.11
C LYS A 392 0.58 -1.92 -0.30
N LEU A 393 -0.08 -0.97 -0.95
CA LEU A 393 0.53 0.27 -1.41
C LEU A 393 1.08 1.13 -0.25
N HIS A 394 0.35 1.27 0.86
CA HIS A 394 0.79 2.06 2.02
C HIS A 394 2.09 1.51 2.64
N ASN A 395 2.35 0.21 2.49
CA ASN A 395 3.56 -0.45 3.02
C ASN A 395 4.81 -0.24 2.16
N ILE A 396 4.69 0.40 0.98
CA ILE A 396 5.82 0.86 0.17
C ILE A 396 6.47 2.11 0.77
N ALA A 397 5.72 2.93 1.53
CA ALA A 397 6.27 4.13 2.17
C ALA A 397 7.46 3.79 3.07
N ASN A 398 8.51 4.60 2.98
CA ASN A 398 9.76 4.41 3.73
C ASN A 398 10.42 3.04 3.47
N SER A 399 10.31 2.50 2.26
CA SER A 399 11.03 1.29 1.86
C SER A 399 12.26 1.61 1.01
N ILE A 400 13.29 0.76 1.10
CA ILE A 400 14.35 0.71 0.09
C ILE A 400 13.81 -0.15 -1.05
N VAL A 401 13.66 0.44 -2.24
CA VAL A 401 13.20 -0.29 -3.43
C VAL A 401 14.39 -0.57 -4.34
N ILE A 402 14.67 -1.85 -4.59
CA ILE A 402 15.69 -2.32 -5.53
C ILE A 402 14.97 -2.72 -6.81
N LEU A 403 15.22 -2.00 -7.90
CA LEU A 403 14.74 -2.37 -9.24
C LEU A 403 15.86 -3.10 -9.98
N ASP A 404 15.77 -4.42 -10.11
CA ASP A 404 16.74 -5.20 -10.89
C ASP A 404 16.34 -5.23 -12.38
N GLY A 405 17.31 -5.29 -13.28
CA GLY A 405 17.06 -5.29 -14.71
C GLY A 405 16.38 -4.01 -15.23
N ALA A 406 16.50 -2.89 -14.50
CA ALA A 406 16.03 -1.59 -14.96
C ALA A 406 16.96 -1.06 -16.05
N TRP A 407 16.42 -0.86 -17.25
CA TRP A 407 17.13 -0.19 -18.33
C TRP A 407 16.96 1.31 -18.16
N VAL A 408 18.08 2.02 -17.98
CA VAL A 408 18.08 3.47 -18.10
C VAL A 408 18.07 3.78 -19.59
N GLU A 409 16.92 4.20 -20.12
CA GLU A 409 16.88 4.85 -21.42
C GLU A 409 17.57 6.21 -21.25
N THR A 410 18.84 6.29 -21.64
CA THR A 410 19.55 7.57 -21.72
C THR A 410 18.87 8.39 -22.82
N SER A 411 18.09 9.39 -22.40
CA SER A 411 17.34 10.28 -23.27
C SER A 411 18.20 10.90 -24.37
N ALA A 412 17.76 10.69 -25.61
CA ALA A 412 17.93 11.52 -26.82
C ALA A 412 19.36 11.88 -27.26
N SER A 413 19.89 11.12 -28.22
CA SER A 413 20.80 11.68 -29.22
C SER A 413 20.10 12.85 -29.93
N PRO A 414 20.74 14.02 -30.11
CA PRO A 414 20.11 15.14 -30.81
C PRO A 414 19.71 14.67 -32.21
N ARG A 415 18.43 14.82 -32.55
CA ARG A 415 17.94 14.60 -33.92
C ARG A 415 18.86 15.36 -34.87
N ARG A 416 19.64 14.63 -35.70
CA ARG A 416 20.32 15.22 -36.86
C ARG A 416 19.24 15.92 -37.66
N THR A 417 19.25 17.24 -37.62
CA THR A 417 18.46 18.08 -38.52
C THR A 417 18.90 17.75 -39.93
N GLY A 418 18.13 16.89 -40.61
CA GLY A 418 18.30 16.60 -42.02
C GLY A 418 18.11 17.90 -42.79
N SER A 419 19.21 18.49 -43.26
CA SER A 419 19.15 19.56 -44.24
C SER A 419 18.47 19.01 -45.49
N ARG A 420 17.26 19.49 -45.79
CA ARG A 420 16.66 19.36 -47.11
C ARG A 420 17.58 20.08 -48.10
N ARG A 421 18.44 19.33 -48.79
CA ARG A 421 19.02 19.79 -50.05
C ARG A 421 17.97 19.57 -51.12
N SER A 422 17.38 20.67 -51.55
CA SER A 422 16.74 20.81 -52.85
C SER A 422 17.76 20.56 -53.96
N SER A 423 17.47 19.66 -54.88
CA SER A 423 18.14 19.60 -56.19
C SER A 423 17.10 19.55 -57.30
N PRO A 424 17.31 20.27 -58.42
CA PRO A 424 16.26 20.60 -59.37
C PRO A 424 16.10 19.54 -60.46
N SER A 425 14.95 19.63 -61.14
CA SER A 425 14.57 18.82 -62.29
C SER A 425 15.55 18.92 -63.45
N THR A 426 15.87 17.78 -64.06
CA THR A 426 16.21 17.72 -65.49
C THR A 426 15.62 16.47 -66.13
N ARG A 427 14.90 16.72 -67.22
CA ARG A 427 14.32 15.78 -68.17
C ARG A 427 15.37 14.81 -68.72
N GLY A 428 14.99 13.56 -68.93
CA GLY A 428 15.72 12.58 -69.75
C GLY A 428 14.76 11.56 -70.34
N ARG A 429 14.46 11.72 -71.63
CA ARG A 429 13.75 10.77 -72.50
C ARG A 429 14.56 9.47 -72.64
N GLY A 430 13.87 8.36 -72.92
CA GLY A 430 14.42 7.33 -73.82
C GLY A 430 14.31 5.88 -73.36
N SER A 431 13.19 5.25 -73.73
CA SER A 431 13.03 3.86 -74.19
C SER A 431 14.27 2.95 -74.29
N LYS A 432 14.13 1.67 -73.90
CA LYS A 432 13.98 0.54 -74.85
C LYS A 432 13.72 -0.79 -74.13
N GLN A 433 12.70 -1.47 -74.68
CA GLN A 433 12.31 -2.89 -74.65
C GLN A 433 11.88 -3.52 -73.33
#